data_AF-A0A833QRK8-F1
#
_entry.id   AF-A0A833QRK8-F1
#
_cell.length_a   1.000
_cell.length_b   1.000
_cell.length_c   1.000
_cell.angle_alpha   90.00
_cell.angle_beta   90.00
_cell.angle_gamma   90.00
#
_symmetry.space_group_name_H-M   'P 1'
#
loop_
_entity.id
_entity.type
_entity.pdbx_description
1 polymer ?
#
loop_
_entity_poly.entity_id
_entity_poly.type
_entity_poly.pdbx_seq_one_letter_code
_entity_poly.pdbx_strand_id
1 'polypeptide(L)'
;MSLSSMLSFEASSSPFLFSHHKHQGSRLIPSAAPRWTQLSPLRWVPPQAALAAEKVGITGSDADKVRSLSQVAGVLGSQWGDEGKGKLVDILAKNFDIVARCQGGANAGHTIYNSEGKKFALHLIPSGILNEETMCVIGNGVVIHLPGFFKEIEGLESNGVSCAGRILVSDRAHLLFDFHQTVNGLREAELANSLIGTTKRGIGPCYSNKVN
;
A
#
# COMPACT_ATOMS: atom_id res chain seq x y z
N MET A 1 3.19 -60.80 -44.11
CA MET A 1 3.95 -61.00 -42.85
C MET A 1 3.63 -59.79 -41.97
N SER A 2 2.55 -59.72 -41.15
CA SER A 2 2.13 -60.50 -39.96
C SER A 2 3.27 -60.61 -38.92
N LEU A 3 3.22 -60.21 -37.63
CA LEU A 3 2.16 -59.92 -36.63
C LEU A 3 2.54 -58.63 -35.83
N SER A 4 1.69 -57.78 -35.24
CA SER A 4 0.49 -57.89 -34.38
C SER A 4 0.73 -58.22 -32.90
N SER A 5 0.57 -57.20 -32.03
CA SER A 5 0.00 -57.23 -30.66
C SER A 5 -0.02 -55.77 -30.16
N MET A 6 -1.10 -54.98 -30.15
CA MET A 6 -2.46 -55.12 -29.60
C MET A 6 -2.51 -55.23 -28.06
N LEU A 7 -3.43 -54.43 -27.49
CA LEU A 7 -3.94 -54.32 -26.12
C LEU A 7 -3.35 -53.18 -25.29
N SER A 8 -4.09 -52.42 -24.49
CA SER A 8 -5.48 -51.94 -24.49
C SER A 8 -5.60 -51.05 -23.24
N PHE A 9 -6.54 -50.11 -23.31
CA PHE A 9 -7.03 -49.26 -22.22
C PHE A 9 -7.35 -50.05 -20.93
N GLU A 10 -7.02 -49.49 -19.76
CA GLU A 10 -7.88 -49.62 -18.57
C GLU A 10 -7.56 -48.53 -17.53
N ALA A 11 -8.59 -47.73 -17.22
CA ALA A 11 -8.63 -46.86 -16.06
C ALA A 11 -9.00 -47.72 -14.85
N SER A 12 -8.14 -47.77 -13.84
CA SER A 12 -8.41 -48.46 -12.58
C SER A 12 -8.61 -47.44 -11.46
N SER A 13 -9.88 -47.23 -11.14
CA SER A 13 -10.36 -46.76 -9.84
C SER A 13 -10.33 -47.93 -8.85
N SER A 14 -9.69 -47.75 -7.68
CA SER A 14 -9.91 -48.61 -6.51
C SER A 14 -9.47 -47.92 -5.21
N PRO A 15 -10.13 -48.23 -4.07
CA PRO A 15 -10.27 -47.35 -2.93
C PRO A 15 -9.21 -47.62 -1.85
N PHE A 16 -8.75 -46.59 -1.16
CA PHE A 16 -7.98 -46.78 0.07
C PHE A 16 -8.80 -46.44 1.32
N LEU A 17 -8.86 -47.45 2.16
CA LEU A 17 -9.59 -47.64 3.41
C LEU A 17 -9.14 -46.63 4.49
N PHE A 18 -10.09 -45.98 5.16
CA PHE A 18 -9.84 -45.23 6.39
C PHE A 18 -9.62 -46.20 7.56
N SER A 19 -8.44 -46.14 8.19
CA SER A 19 -8.18 -46.77 9.49
C SER A 19 -8.36 -45.75 10.61
N HIS A 20 -9.24 -46.07 11.55
CA HIS A 20 -9.56 -45.29 12.72
C HIS A 20 -8.48 -45.50 13.79
N HIS A 21 -7.61 -44.51 14.01
CA HIS A 21 -6.85 -44.39 15.25
C HIS A 21 -7.36 -43.21 16.07
N LYS A 22 -8.04 -43.52 17.16
CA LYS A 22 -8.37 -42.57 18.23
C LYS A 22 -7.06 -42.13 18.89
N HIS A 23 -6.72 -40.85 18.78
CA HIS A 23 -5.89 -40.18 19.77
C HIS A 23 -6.62 -38.96 20.32
N GLN A 24 -6.85 -39.02 21.63
CA GLN A 24 -7.42 -37.98 22.46
C GLN A 24 -6.49 -36.76 22.51
N GLY A 25 -7.07 -35.57 22.43
CA GLY A 25 -6.34 -34.31 22.55
C GLY A 25 -7.09 -33.11 21.95
N SER A 26 -8.34 -32.90 22.35
CA SER A 26 -9.13 -31.73 21.91
C SER A 26 -8.62 -30.44 22.56
N ARG A 27 -7.67 -29.75 21.92
CA ARG A 27 -7.60 -28.28 21.99
C ARG A 27 -8.23 -27.74 20.72
N LEU A 28 -9.44 -27.21 20.87
CA LEU A 28 -10.15 -26.48 19.83
C LEU A 28 -9.27 -25.27 19.43
N ILE A 29 -8.69 -25.32 18.23
CA ILE A 29 -8.16 -24.13 17.59
C ILE A 29 -9.38 -23.27 17.22
N PRO A 30 -9.54 -22.04 17.72
CA PRO A 30 -10.68 -21.22 17.36
C PRO A 30 -10.63 -20.92 15.86
N SER A 31 -11.63 -21.43 15.13
CA SER A 31 -11.92 -21.12 13.72
C SER A 31 -12.52 -19.70 13.60
N ALA A 32 -11.81 -18.68 14.08
CA ALA A 32 -12.19 -17.30 13.84
C ALA A 32 -11.47 -16.82 12.58
N ALA A 33 -12.24 -16.59 11.51
CA ALA A 33 -11.74 -15.87 10.34
C ALA A 33 -11.19 -14.49 10.79
N PRO A 34 -10.06 -14.01 10.22
CA PRO A 34 -9.49 -12.72 10.61
C PRO A 34 -10.52 -11.60 10.40
N ARG A 35 -10.60 -10.66 11.35
CA ARG A 35 -11.62 -9.58 11.45
C ARG A 35 -11.83 -8.78 10.15
N TRP A 36 -10.86 -8.79 9.24
CA TRP A 36 -10.89 -8.13 7.94
C TRP A 36 -11.84 -8.78 6.91
N THR A 37 -12.31 -10.02 7.11
CA THR A 37 -13.24 -10.69 6.18
C THR A 37 -14.72 -10.29 6.39
N GLN A 38 -15.03 -9.48 7.40
CA GLN A 38 -16.39 -9.00 7.70
C GLN A 38 -16.64 -7.55 7.28
N LEU A 39 -15.93 -7.05 6.25
CA LEU A 39 -16.10 -5.69 5.77
C LEU A 39 -17.24 -5.62 4.76
N SER A 40 -18.37 -5.01 5.16
CA SER A 40 -19.34 -4.42 4.23
C SER A 40 -18.61 -3.47 3.25
N PRO A 41 -19.09 -3.25 2.01
CA PRO A 41 -18.46 -2.28 1.12
C PRO A 41 -18.32 -0.95 1.86
N LEU A 42 -17.07 -0.55 2.09
CA LEU A 42 -16.72 0.66 2.84
C LEU A 42 -17.28 1.86 2.09
N ARG A 43 -18.49 2.28 2.45
CA ARG A 43 -19.04 3.56 2.03
C ARG A 43 -18.37 4.62 2.90
N TRP A 44 -17.37 5.29 2.35
CA TRP A 44 -16.85 6.49 3.00
C TRP A 44 -18.00 7.50 3.12
N VAL A 45 -18.29 7.88 4.36
CA VAL A 45 -19.17 9.01 4.66
C VAL A 45 -18.22 10.09 5.15
N PRO A 46 -18.14 11.26 4.48
CA PRO A 46 -17.36 12.37 5.01
C PRO A 46 -17.81 12.66 6.45
N PRO A 47 -16.89 13.01 7.36
CA PRO A 47 -17.31 13.61 8.63
C PRO A 47 -18.31 14.72 8.32
N GLN A 48 -19.48 14.69 8.95
CA GLN A 48 -20.46 15.77 8.82
C GLN A 48 -19.71 17.06 9.10
N ALA A 49 -19.64 17.95 8.10
CA ALA A 49 -18.83 19.17 8.10
C ALA A 49 -18.73 19.73 9.52
N ALA A 50 -17.59 19.46 10.17
CA ALA A 50 -17.38 19.90 11.52
C ALA A 50 -17.39 21.43 11.47
N LEU A 51 -18.51 22.00 11.93
CA LEU A 51 -18.69 23.41 12.16
C LEU A 51 -17.50 23.89 12.99
N ALA A 52 -16.64 24.68 12.35
CA ALA A 52 -15.62 25.52 12.95
C ALA A 52 -14.84 24.88 14.12
N ALA A 53 -13.97 23.91 13.81
CA ALA A 53 -12.84 23.65 14.69
C ALA A 53 -11.93 24.90 14.72
N GLU A 54 -11.70 25.43 15.91
CA GLU A 54 -10.80 26.56 16.15
C GLU A 54 -9.39 26.20 15.66
N LYS A 55 -8.99 26.80 14.53
CA LYS A 55 -7.68 26.53 13.90
C LYS A 55 -6.59 27.22 14.70
N VAL A 56 -5.67 26.43 15.25
CA VAL A 56 -4.44 26.90 15.89
C VAL A 56 -3.65 27.81 14.93
N GLY A 57 -3.41 29.03 15.42
CA GLY A 57 -2.56 30.11 14.91
C GLY A 57 -1.75 29.89 13.64
N ILE A 58 -2.34 30.23 12.50
CA ILE A 58 -1.61 30.66 11.31
C ILE A 58 -1.92 32.15 11.16
N THR A 59 -0.89 33.00 11.13
CA THR A 59 -1.05 34.45 10.94
C THR A 59 -1.70 34.74 9.58
N GLY A 60 -2.49 35.82 9.51
CA GLY A 60 -3.52 36.03 8.48
C GLY A 60 -3.10 35.78 7.03
N SER A 61 -1.86 36.09 6.62
CA SER A 61 -1.44 35.97 5.23
C SER A 61 -1.23 34.52 4.73
N ASP A 62 -0.81 33.58 5.60
CA ASP A 62 -0.55 32.20 5.18
C ASP A 62 -1.80 31.32 5.29
N ALA A 63 -2.70 31.65 6.23
CA ALA A 63 -4.01 31.01 6.32
C ALA A 63 -4.85 31.29 5.05
N ASP A 64 -4.74 32.51 4.52
CA ASP A 64 -5.44 32.92 3.30
C ASP A 64 -4.91 32.21 2.05
N LYS A 65 -3.60 31.93 1.98
CA LYS A 65 -3.01 31.15 0.87
C LYS A 65 -3.48 29.70 0.87
N VAL A 66 -3.69 29.09 2.03
CA VAL A 66 -4.17 27.71 2.12
C VAL A 66 -5.68 27.64 1.80
N ARG A 67 -6.44 28.65 2.24
CA ARG A 67 -7.88 28.78 1.94
C ARG A 67 -8.18 29.10 0.48
N SER A 68 -7.22 29.66 -0.26
CA SER A 68 -7.39 29.99 -1.69
C SER A 68 -7.09 28.83 -2.65
N LEU A 69 -6.65 27.68 -2.14
CA LEU A 69 -6.45 26.49 -2.96
C LEU A 69 -7.79 26.01 -3.55
N SER A 70 -7.72 25.51 -4.79
CA SER A 70 -8.87 24.90 -5.46
C SER A 70 -9.33 23.62 -4.75
N GLN A 71 -10.57 23.21 -5.03
CA GLN A 71 -11.16 21.97 -4.50
C GLN A 71 -10.25 20.74 -4.71
N VAL A 72 -9.54 20.69 -5.83
CA VAL A 72 -8.50 19.69 -6.12
C VAL A 72 -7.18 20.43 -6.32
N ALA A 73 -6.18 20.12 -5.48
CA ALA A 73 -4.84 20.68 -5.56
C ALA A 73 -3.80 19.56 -5.58
N GLY A 74 -2.63 19.86 -6.15
CA GLY A 74 -1.53 18.89 -6.28
C GLY A 74 -0.20 19.45 -5.78
N VAL A 75 0.58 18.61 -5.12
CA VAL A 75 1.97 18.90 -4.73
C VAL A 75 2.90 18.07 -5.60
N LEU A 76 3.69 18.73 -6.44
CA LEU A 76 4.58 18.09 -7.42
C LEU A 76 6.04 18.47 -7.14
N GLY A 77 6.95 17.58 -7.53
CA GLY A 77 8.39 17.86 -7.47
C GLY A 77 8.80 18.56 -8.76
N SER A 78 9.61 19.60 -8.64
CA SER A 78 10.14 20.34 -9.79
C SER A 78 11.60 19.99 -10.11
N GLN A 79 12.22 19.10 -9.33
CA GLN A 79 13.61 18.68 -9.47
C GLN A 79 13.70 17.14 -9.50
N TRP A 80 14.80 16.56 -8.99
CA TRP A 80 15.09 15.13 -8.98
C TRP A 80 14.80 14.44 -7.63
N GLY A 81 13.73 14.85 -6.94
CA GLY A 81 13.32 14.22 -5.69
C GLY A 81 13.78 14.95 -4.43
N ASP A 82 13.33 14.43 -3.28
CA ASP A 82 13.68 14.90 -1.93
C ASP A 82 13.50 16.40 -1.63
N GLU A 83 12.61 17.08 -2.35
CA GLU A 83 12.31 18.51 -2.16
C GLU A 83 11.43 18.81 -0.93
N GLY A 84 11.13 17.80 -0.11
CA GLY A 84 10.30 17.96 1.09
C GLY A 84 8.78 17.96 0.85
N LYS A 85 8.32 17.41 -0.28
CA LYS A 85 6.88 17.34 -0.64
C LYS A 85 6.01 16.73 0.45
N GLY A 86 6.46 15.65 1.09
CA GLY A 86 5.71 14.98 2.15
C GLY A 86 5.40 15.90 3.33
N LYS A 87 6.33 16.78 3.70
CA LYS A 87 6.12 17.80 4.75
C LYS A 87 5.08 18.83 4.32
N LEU A 88 5.13 19.32 3.07
CA LEU A 88 4.13 20.25 2.57
C LEU A 88 2.74 19.60 2.50
N VAL A 89 2.65 18.35 2.05
CA VAL A 89 1.39 17.58 2.01
C VAL A 89 0.82 17.41 3.42
N ASP A 90 1.63 17.07 4.41
CA ASP A 90 1.20 16.96 5.82
C ASP A 90 0.63 18.29 6.37
N ILE A 91 1.29 19.42 6.08
CA ILE A 91 0.80 20.75 6.47
C ILE A 91 -0.55 21.07 5.78
N LEU A 92 -0.66 20.78 4.49
CA LEU A 92 -1.86 21.08 3.70
C LEU A 92 -3.03 20.13 4.02
N ALA A 93 -2.76 18.88 4.41
CA ALA A 93 -3.76 17.84 4.67
C ALA A 93 -4.82 18.26 5.70
N LYS A 94 -4.50 19.18 6.62
CA LYS A 94 -5.45 19.79 7.57
C LYS A 94 -6.62 20.53 6.93
N ASN A 95 -6.57 20.77 5.62
CA ASN A 95 -7.59 21.51 4.87
C ASN A 95 -8.18 20.69 3.72
N PHE A 96 -7.87 19.39 3.65
CA PHE A 96 -8.39 18.48 2.63
C PHE A 96 -8.96 17.21 3.28
N ASP A 97 -10.17 16.84 2.84
CA ASP A 97 -10.83 15.61 3.29
C ASP A 97 -10.09 14.35 2.79
N ILE A 98 -9.43 14.46 1.64
CA ILE A 98 -8.79 13.34 0.94
C ILE A 98 -7.36 13.73 0.53
N VAL A 99 -6.40 12.87 0.84
CA VAL A 99 -5.03 12.95 0.34
C VAL A 99 -4.73 11.67 -0.45
N ALA A 100 -4.47 11.84 -1.75
CA ALA A 100 -4.28 10.74 -2.67
C ALA A 100 -2.86 10.66 -3.21
N ARG A 101 -2.35 9.44 -3.35
CA ARG A 101 -1.15 9.15 -4.12
C ARG A 101 -1.55 8.61 -5.49
N CYS A 102 -1.10 9.26 -6.55
CA CYS A 102 -1.46 8.91 -7.93
C CYS A 102 -0.47 7.95 -8.62
N GLN A 103 0.81 7.97 -8.26
CA GLN A 103 1.85 7.23 -9.01
C GLN A 103 3.06 6.80 -8.16
N GLY A 104 3.95 6.03 -8.77
CA GLY A 104 5.16 5.50 -8.16
C GLY A 104 4.87 4.25 -7.33
N GLY A 105 5.71 3.99 -6.32
CA GLY A 105 5.49 2.94 -5.32
C GLY A 105 6.25 3.27 -4.05
N ALA A 106 6.71 2.28 -3.30
CA ALA A 106 7.47 2.51 -2.07
C ALA A 106 8.90 3.05 -2.33
N ASN A 107 9.20 3.77 -3.41
CA ASN A 107 10.53 4.30 -3.73
C ASN A 107 10.86 5.63 -3.06
N ALA A 108 9.84 6.39 -2.64
CA ALA A 108 10.04 7.63 -1.91
C ALA A 108 10.17 7.35 -0.40
N GLY A 109 10.85 8.25 0.32
CA GLY A 109 10.83 8.33 1.77
C GLY A 109 10.37 9.71 2.20
N HIS A 110 9.20 9.81 2.80
CA HIS A 110 8.69 11.06 3.35
C HIS A 110 8.85 11.03 4.86
N THR A 111 9.79 11.82 5.35
CA THR A 111 9.90 12.06 6.79
C THR A 111 8.96 13.17 7.18
N ILE A 112 8.04 12.88 8.09
CA ILE A 112 7.13 13.85 8.71
C ILE A 112 7.20 13.74 10.23
N TYR A 113 6.72 14.77 10.92
CA TYR A 113 6.76 14.86 12.37
C TYR A 113 5.36 15.18 12.88
N ASN A 114 4.88 14.45 13.89
CA ASN A 114 3.62 14.84 14.54
C ASN A 114 3.80 16.08 15.43
N SER A 115 2.71 16.55 16.04
CA SER A 115 2.70 17.69 16.97
C SER A 115 3.63 17.51 18.18
N GLU A 116 3.87 16.27 18.60
CA GLU A 116 4.76 15.91 19.71
C GLU A 116 6.24 15.80 19.28
N GLY A 117 6.56 16.04 18.01
CA GLY A 117 7.92 15.94 17.46
C GLY A 117 8.37 14.51 17.15
N LYS A 118 7.47 13.52 17.19
CA LYS A 118 7.75 12.13 16.83
C LYS A 118 7.91 11.99 15.32
N LYS A 119 9.02 11.37 14.90
CA LYS A 119 9.38 11.17 13.50
C LYS A 119 8.65 9.95 12.91
N PHE A 120 8.05 10.13 11.74
CA PHE A 120 7.46 9.06 10.94
C PHE A 120 8.13 9.04 9.56
N ALA A 121 8.47 7.85 9.07
CA ALA A 121 9.00 7.64 7.72
C ALA A 121 7.96 6.89 6.90
N LEU A 122 7.31 7.61 5.98
CA LEU A 122 6.31 7.04 5.08
C LEU A 122 6.95 6.69 3.74
N HIS A 123 6.49 5.61 3.15
CA HIS A 123 6.97 5.11 1.86
C HIS A 123 5.86 5.04 0.84
N LEU A 124 4.79 4.28 1.13
CA LEU A 124 3.65 4.10 0.24
C LEU A 124 2.45 4.95 0.69
N ILE A 125 2.21 4.99 2.00
CA ILE A 125 1.03 5.63 2.59
C ILE A 125 1.13 7.16 2.42
N PRO A 126 0.06 7.83 1.96
CA PRO A 126 0.08 9.29 1.81
C PRO A 126 0.36 10.03 3.13
N SER A 127 1.09 11.14 3.06
CA SER A 127 1.49 11.92 4.26
C SER A 127 0.33 12.52 5.06
N GLY A 128 -0.88 12.58 4.49
CA GLY A 128 -2.08 12.97 5.22
C GLY A 128 -2.53 12.00 6.32
N ILE A 129 -1.90 10.82 6.46
CA ILE A 129 -2.29 9.81 7.44
C ILE A 129 -2.16 10.27 8.90
N LEU A 130 -1.34 11.30 9.18
CA LEU A 130 -1.25 11.88 10.52
C LEU A 130 -2.44 12.78 10.89
N ASN A 131 -3.26 13.19 9.91
CA ASN A 131 -4.50 13.91 10.18
C ASN A 131 -5.67 12.94 10.29
N GLU A 132 -6.21 12.77 11.50
CA GLU A 132 -7.27 11.79 11.82
C GLU A 132 -8.52 11.91 10.94
N GLU A 133 -8.86 13.11 10.50
CA GLU A 133 -10.04 13.38 9.66
C GLU A 133 -9.77 13.16 8.16
N THR A 134 -8.51 13.01 7.76
CA THR A 134 -8.12 12.83 6.35
C THR A 134 -8.19 11.37 5.93
N MET A 135 -8.88 11.11 4.82
CA MET A 135 -8.88 9.84 4.11
C MET A 135 -7.65 9.75 3.19
N CYS A 136 -6.89 8.66 3.32
CA CYS A 136 -5.75 8.38 2.44
C CYS A 136 -6.17 7.46 1.30
N VAL A 137 -5.81 7.81 0.06
CA VAL A 137 -6.13 7.01 -1.12
C VAL A 137 -4.86 6.63 -1.87
N ILE A 138 -4.71 5.35 -2.18
CA ILE A 138 -3.69 4.83 -3.09
C ILE A 138 -4.35 4.57 -4.44
N GLY A 139 -4.04 5.43 -5.42
CA GLY A 139 -4.65 5.40 -6.75
C GLY A 139 -4.16 4.27 -7.65
N ASN A 140 -4.86 4.04 -8.76
CA ASN A 140 -4.60 2.98 -9.74
C ASN A 140 -3.25 3.11 -10.47
N GLY A 141 -2.65 4.30 -10.44
CA GLY A 141 -1.32 4.53 -11.02
C GLY A 141 -0.18 4.01 -10.15
N VAL A 142 -0.43 3.58 -8.92
CA VAL A 142 0.60 3.11 -7.97
C VAL A 142 0.92 1.62 -8.15
N VAL A 143 2.17 1.24 -7.87
CA VAL A 143 2.62 -0.15 -7.72
C VAL A 143 2.83 -0.48 -6.24
N ILE A 144 2.21 -1.56 -5.76
CA ILE A 144 2.08 -1.87 -4.33
C ILE A 144 2.81 -3.16 -4.00
N HIS A 145 3.82 -3.07 -3.13
CA HIS A 145 4.43 -4.23 -2.48
C HIS A 145 3.67 -4.53 -1.19
N LEU A 146 2.87 -5.61 -1.18
CA LEU A 146 1.98 -5.91 -0.05
C LEU A 146 2.74 -6.12 1.27
N PRO A 147 3.85 -6.90 1.34
CA PRO A 147 4.60 -7.04 2.59
C PRO A 147 5.12 -5.70 3.12
N GLY A 148 5.66 -4.85 2.25
CA GLY A 148 6.13 -3.52 2.62
C GLY A 148 5.00 -2.59 3.08
N PHE A 149 3.85 -2.66 2.42
CA PHE A 149 2.66 -1.89 2.78
C PHE A 149 2.13 -2.25 4.16
N PHE A 150 1.95 -3.55 4.47
CA PHE A 150 1.49 -3.98 5.79
C PHE A 150 2.50 -3.67 6.88
N LYS A 151 3.80 -3.83 6.62
CA LYS A 151 4.85 -3.43 7.55
C LYS A 151 4.81 -1.92 7.87
N GLU A 152 4.48 -1.09 6.87
CA GLU A 152 4.32 0.35 7.07
C GLU A 152 3.09 0.66 7.94
N ILE A 153 1.96 -0.04 7.72
CA ILE A 153 0.76 0.06 8.57
C ILE A 153 1.08 -0.35 10.01
N GLU A 154 1.70 -1.51 10.23
CA GLU A 154 2.09 -1.99 11.57
C GLU A 154 3.00 -0.98 12.27
N GLY A 155 3.94 -0.38 11.52
CA GLY A 155 4.79 0.69 12.01
C GLY A 155 4.01 1.93 12.44
N LEU A 156 2.95 2.32 11.73
CA LEU A 156 2.09 3.45 12.10
C LEU A 156 1.22 3.14 13.32
N GLU A 157 0.55 1.99 13.32
CA GLU A 157 -0.37 1.58 14.39
C GLU A 157 0.36 1.36 15.72
N SER A 158 1.53 0.71 15.70
CA SER A 158 2.39 0.57 16.89
C SER A 158 2.86 1.91 17.45
N ASN A 159 2.83 2.96 16.63
CA ASN A 159 3.21 4.31 17.01
C ASN A 159 2.01 5.23 17.31
N GLY A 160 0.79 4.69 17.40
CA GLY A 160 -0.43 5.39 17.81
C GLY A 160 -1.25 5.99 16.66
N VAL A 161 -0.88 5.72 15.40
CA VAL A 161 -1.60 6.24 14.23
C VAL A 161 -2.60 5.21 13.72
N SER A 162 -3.90 5.46 13.92
CA SER A 162 -4.97 4.58 13.45
C SER A 162 -5.06 4.59 11.91
N CYS A 163 -4.90 3.42 11.29
CA CYS A 163 -4.96 3.25 9.84
C CYS A 163 -6.28 2.61 9.37
N ALA A 164 -6.96 1.86 10.25
CA ALA A 164 -8.17 1.12 9.92
C ALA A 164 -9.30 2.04 9.42
N GLY A 165 -9.85 1.71 8.25
CA GLY A 165 -10.94 2.49 7.63
C GLY A 165 -10.50 3.86 7.06
N ARG A 166 -9.21 4.19 7.08
CA ARG A 166 -8.66 5.48 6.62
C ARG A 166 -7.72 5.37 5.42
N ILE A 167 -7.45 4.15 4.95
CA ILE A 167 -6.63 3.90 3.77
C ILE A 167 -7.47 3.12 2.76
N LEU A 168 -7.75 3.75 1.62
CA LEU A 168 -8.38 3.11 0.48
C LEU A 168 -7.32 2.75 -0.54
N VAL A 169 -7.37 1.50 -1.02
CA VAL A 169 -6.47 0.99 -2.05
C VAL A 169 -7.28 0.72 -3.30
N SER A 170 -6.89 1.34 -4.41
CA SER A 170 -7.49 1.08 -5.71
C SER A 170 -7.38 -0.41 -6.07
N ASP A 171 -8.48 -1.03 -6.45
CA ASP A 171 -8.56 -2.39 -7.00
C ASP A 171 -7.75 -2.55 -8.32
N ARG A 172 -7.56 -1.44 -9.05
CA ARG A 172 -6.75 -1.35 -10.27
C ARG A 172 -5.26 -1.06 -10.06
N ALA A 173 -4.79 -0.90 -8.81
CA ALA A 173 -3.36 -0.73 -8.54
C ALA A 173 -2.61 -2.03 -8.82
N HIS A 174 -1.39 -1.93 -9.36
CA HIS A 174 -0.62 -3.12 -9.74
C HIS A 174 0.17 -3.66 -8.54
N LEU A 175 0.30 -4.98 -8.47
CA LEU A 175 1.07 -5.63 -7.42
C LEU A 175 2.55 -5.72 -7.79
N LEU A 176 3.38 -5.22 -6.88
CA LEU A 176 4.82 -5.39 -6.92
C LEU A 176 5.17 -6.61 -6.07
N PHE A 177 5.62 -7.69 -6.72
CA PHE A 177 6.12 -8.89 -6.05
C PHE A 177 7.62 -8.83 -5.75
N ASP A 178 8.09 -9.69 -4.85
CA ASP A 178 9.51 -9.79 -4.47
C ASP A 178 10.42 -10.07 -5.67
N PHE A 179 9.96 -10.89 -6.62
CA PHE A 179 10.76 -11.17 -7.83
C PHE A 179 11.01 -9.91 -8.68
N HIS A 180 10.10 -8.92 -8.69
CA HIS A 180 10.37 -7.65 -9.37
C HIS A 180 11.57 -6.94 -8.74
N GLN A 181 11.74 -7.03 -7.41
CA GLN A 181 12.89 -6.46 -6.70
C GLN A 181 14.17 -7.20 -7.08
N THR A 182 14.14 -8.54 -7.09
CA THR A 182 15.26 -9.38 -7.51
C THR A 182 15.68 -9.06 -8.95
N VAL A 183 14.74 -9.03 -9.90
CA VAL A 183 15.00 -8.69 -11.31
C VAL A 183 15.59 -7.29 -11.44
N ASN A 184 15.09 -6.31 -10.67
CA ASN A 184 15.64 -4.96 -10.69
C ASN A 184 17.10 -4.93 -10.21
N GLY A 185 17.41 -5.67 -9.14
CA GLY A 185 18.77 -5.80 -8.62
C GLY A 185 19.72 -6.48 -9.60
N LEU A 186 19.27 -7.53 -10.28
CA LEU A 186 20.05 -8.24 -11.29
C LEU A 186 20.35 -7.35 -12.51
N ARG A 187 19.35 -6.63 -13.02
CA ARG A 187 19.55 -5.70 -14.15
C ARG A 187 20.57 -4.60 -13.83
N GLU A 188 20.51 -4.04 -12.63
CA GLU A 188 21.53 -3.07 -12.20
C GLU A 188 22.92 -3.73 -12.15
N ALA A 189 23.04 -4.97 -11.64
CA ALA A 189 24.32 -5.66 -11.61
C ALA A 189 24.89 -5.95 -13.01
N GLU A 190 24.03 -6.31 -13.97
CA GLU A 190 24.41 -6.57 -15.37
C GLU A 190 24.93 -5.31 -16.09
N LEU A 191 24.43 -4.13 -15.72
CA LEU A 191 24.83 -2.85 -16.34
C LEU A 191 26.23 -2.38 -15.90
N ALA A 192 26.85 -2.99 -14.90
CA ALA A 192 28.20 -2.71 -14.40
C ALA A 192 28.52 -1.21 -14.24
N ASN A 193 29.19 -0.59 -15.21
CA ASN A 193 29.59 0.84 -15.17
C ASN A 193 28.50 1.80 -15.68
N SER A 194 27.37 1.29 -16.18
CA SER A 194 26.26 2.08 -16.72
C SER A 194 25.00 1.96 -15.85
N LEU A 195 25.19 1.97 -14.52
CA LEU A 195 24.10 1.90 -13.55
C LEU A 195 23.14 3.08 -13.70
N ILE A 196 21.85 2.79 -13.56
CA ILE A 196 20.83 3.85 -13.45
C ILE A 196 20.82 4.41 -12.03
N GLY A 197 21.16 3.59 -11.02
CA GLY A 197 21.09 3.98 -9.61
C GLY A 197 19.68 3.81 -9.07
N THR A 198 19.00 2.72 -9.43
CA THR A 198 17.63 2.48 -8.96
C THR A 198 17.60 2.19 -7.45
N THR A 199 16.45 2.40 -6.82
CA THR A 199 16.25 2.04 -5.40
C THR A 199 16.25 0.54 -5.13
N LYS A 200 16.39 -0.31 -6.17
CA LYS A 200 16.30 -1.77 -6.10
C LYS A 200 14.96 -2.30 -5.53
N ARG A 201 13.94 -1.45 -5.43
CA ARG A 201 12.60 -1.80 -4.91
C ARG A 201 11.63 -2.38 -5.96
N GLY A 202 12.09 -2.74 -7.15
CA GLY A 202 11.27 -3.42 -8.17
C GLY A 202 10.27 -2.55 -8.94
N ILE A 203 10.35 -1.22 -8.82
CA ILE A 203 9.40 -0.29 -9.45
C ILE A 203 9.41 -0.43 -10.98
N GLY A 204 10.60 -0.37 -11.59
CA GLY A 204 10.76 -0.48 -13.04
C GLY A 204 10.20 -1.78 -13.60
N PRO A 205 10.63 -2.96 -13.12
CA PRO A 205 10.08 -4.23 -13.58
C PRO A 205 8.56 -4.35 -13.37
N CYS A 206 8.01 -3.86 -12.26
CA CYS A 206 6.56 -3.91 -12.03
C CYS A 206 5.79 -3.05 -13.05
N TYR A 207 6.26 -1.83 -13.36
CA TYR A 207 5.66 -1.03 -14.44
C TYR A 207 5.87 -1.65 -15.82
N SER A 208 6.99 -2.32 -16.06
CA SER A 208 7.20 -3.09 -17.28
C SER A 208 6.12 -4.18 -17.42
N ASN A 209 5.82 -4.92 -16.35
CA ASN A 209 4.74 -5.91 -16.37
C ASN A 209 3.33 -5.30 -16.49
N LYS A 210 3.11 -4.06 -16.06
CA LYS A 210 1.83 -3.34 -16.29
C LYS A 210 1.59 -3.02 -17.77
N VAL A 211 2.65 -2.82 -18.55
CA VAL A 211 2.56 -2.44 -19.97
C VAL A 211 2.39 -3.66 -20.88
N ASN A 212 2.94 -4.81 -20.50
CA ASN A 212 2.89 -6.06 -21.26
C ASN A 212 1.62 -6.86 -20.98
#